data_AF-A0A7Y5IW28-F1
#
_entry.id   AF-A0A7Y5IW28-F1
#
_cell.length_a   1.000
_cell.length_b   1.000
_cell.length_c   1.000
_cell.angle_alpha   90.00
_cell.angle_beta   90.00
_cell.angle_gamma   90.00
#
_symmetry.space_group_name_H-M   'P 1'
#
loop_
_entity.id
_entity.type
_entity.pdbx_description
1 polymer ?
#
loop_
_entity_poly.entity_id
_entity_poly.type
_entity_poly.pdbx_seq_one_letter_code
_entity_poly.pdbx_strand_id
1 'polypeptide(L)' 'MELRTLIAAGLILGWVLGGATTPLDDYVATPDPNYSYTLANSLSGPGYTARIWEMTSQTWRDPSEVDRTLWKHWLLVIV' A
#
# COMPACT_ATOMS: atom_id res chain seq x y z
N MET A 1 34.67 -3.29 26.08
CA MET A 1 33.65 -3.35 25.01
C MET A 1 33.96 -2.21 24.06
N GLU A 2 34.43 -2.52 22.86
CA GLU A 2 34.93 -1.51 21.91
C GLU A 2 33.77 -0.68 21.35
N LEU A 3 33.98 0.64 21.18
CA LEU A 3 32.97 1.60 20.67
C LEU A 3 32.28 1.14 19.37
N ARG A 4 33.02 0.39 18.54
CA ARG A 4 32.53 -0.18 17.28
C ARG A 4 31.45 -1.25 17.50
N THR A 5 31.55 -2.03 18.56
CA THR A 5 30.58 -3.07 18.94
C THR A 5 29.26 -2.45 19.40
N LEU A 6 29.31 -1.31 20.09
CA LEU A 6 28.11 -0.57 20.52
C LEU A 6 27.37 0.08 19.35
N ILE A 7 28.11 0.66 18.40
CA ILE A 7 27.51 1.25 17.18
C ILE A 7 26.85 0.18 16.32
N ALA A 8 27.50 -0.97 16.13
CA ALA A 8 26.93 -2.10 15.38
C ALA A 8 25.66 -2.64 16.05
N ALA A 9 25.64 -2.79 17.38
CA ALA A 9 24.46 -3.25 18.12
C ALA A 9 23.30 -2.24 18.06
N GLY A 10 23.59 -0.93 18.15
CA GLY A 10 22.57 0.12 18.03
C GLY A 10 21.96 0.22 16.64
N LEU A 11 22.76 0.02 15.59
CA LEU A 11 22.26 -0.03 14.21
C LEU A 11 21.38 -1.27 13.99
N ILE A 12 21.78 -2.45 14.47
CA ILE A 12 20.95 -3.66 14.37
C ILE A 12 19.62 -3.48 15.13
N LEU A 13 19.64 -2.86 16.31
CA LEU A 13 18.43 -2.61 17.10
C LEU A 13 17.49 -1.61 16.42
N GLY A 14 18.00 -0.54 15.80
CA GLY A 14 17.20 0.43 15.05
C GLY A 14 16.58 -0.13 13.76
N TRP A 15 17.24 -1.10 13.13
CA TRP A 15 16.68 -1.86 11.99
C TRP A 15 15.65 -2.90 12.42
N VAL A 16 15.81 -3.50 13.60
CA VAL A 16 14.87 -4.50 14.15
C VAL A 16 13.62 -3.84 14.74
N LEU A 17 13.74 -2.65 15.32
CA LEU A 17 12.64 -1.84 15.84
C LEU A 17 12.09 -0.88 14.78
N GLY A 18 11.87 -1.39 13.56
CA GLY A 18 11.37 -0.63 12.40
C GLY A 18 10.34 0.43 12.80
N GLY A 19 10.47 1.63 12.22
CA GLY A 19 9.83 2.86 12.68
C GLY A 19 8.38 2.69 13.14
N ALA A 20 8.00 3.39 14.22
CA ALA A 20 6.66 3.33 14.78
C ALA A 20 5.60 3.46 13.69
N THR A 21 4.61 2.56 13.69
CA THR A 21 3.49 2.63 12.76
C THR A 21 2.76 3.95 12.92
N THR A 22 2.36 4.54 11.80
CA THR A 22 1.50 5.70 11.77
C THR A 22 0.04 5.24 11.75
N PRO A 23 -0.92 6.10 12.15
CA PRO A 23 -2.34 5.80 11.97
C PRO A 23 -2.71 5.50 10.49
N LEU A 24 -1.94 6.02 9.54
CA LEU A 24 -2.11 5.69 8.12
C LEU A 24 -1.71 4.24 7.82
N ASP A 25 -0.65 3.73 8.44
CA ASP A 25 -0.21 2.35 8.26
C ASP A 25 -1.28 1.37 8.80
N ASP A 26 -1.85 1.66 9.97
CA ASP A 26 -2.94 0.86 10.54
C ASP A 26 -4.19 0.90 9.64
N TYR A 27 -4.54 2.08 9.12
CA TYR A 27 -5.64 2.25 8.18
C TYR A 27 -5.45 1.45 6.89
N VAL A 28 -4.24 1.46 6.31
CA VAL A 28 -3.91 0.71 5.08
C VAL A 28 -3.89 -0.80 5.34
N ALA A 29 -3.43 -1.23 6.52
CA ALA A 29 -3.33 -2.66 6.88
C ALA A 29 -4.67 -3.28 7.31
N THR A 30 -5.68 -2.47 7.64
CA THR A 30 -6.99 -2.96 8.08
C THR A 30 -7.75 -3.58 6.90
N PRO A 31 -8.17 -4.86 6.99
CA PRO A 31 -8.98 -5.48 5.94
C PRO A 31 -10.33 -4.76 5.77
N ASP A 32 -10.66 -4.38 4.53
CA ASP A 32 -11.94 -3.76 4.19
C ASP A 32 -12.79 -4.72 3.33
N PRO A 33 -14.05 -5.00 3.69
CA PRO A 33 -14.92 -5.90 2.92
C PRO A 33 -15.26 -5.40 1.51
N ASN A 34 -15.05 -4.11 1.21
CA ASN A 34 -15.23 -3.52 -0.11
C ASN A 34 -14.01 -3.70 -1.01
N TYR A 35 -12.87 -4.16 -0.47
CA TYR A 35 -11.67 -4.42 -1.26
C TYR A 35 -12.00 -5.37 -2.41
N SER A 36 -11.83 -4.89 -3.64
CA SER A 36 -12.18 -5.63 -4.84
C SER A 36 -11.41 -5.09 -6.03
N TYR A 37 -11.14 -5.94 -7.00
CA TYR A 37 -10.56 -5.53 -8.26
C TYR A 37 -11.11 -6.38 -9.40
N THR A 38 -11.29 -5.75 -10.55
CA THR A 38 -11.73 -6.42 -11.78
C THR A 38 -10.87 -5.96 -12.94
N LEU A 39 -10.56 -6.88 -13.86
CA LEU A 39 -9.79 -6.53 -15.05
C LEU A 39 -10.69 -5.70 -15.97
N ALA A 40 -10.36 -4.43 -16.13
CA ALA A 40 -11.12 -3.53 -16.97
C ALA A 40 -10.63 -3.57 -18.42
N ASN A 41 -9.32 -3.73 -18.63
CA ASN A 41 -8.76 -3.80 -19.97
C ASN A 41 -7.40 -4.51 -20.00
N SER A 42 -7.03 -5.01 -21.17
CA SER A 42 -5.69 -5.51 -21.47
C SER A 42 -5.23 -4.93 -22.79
N LEU A 43 -4.08 -4.26 -22.79
CA LEU A 43 -3.47 -3.66 -23.96
C LEU A 43 -2.13 -4.36 -24.23
N SER A 44 -1.86 -4.72 -25.48
CA SER A 44 -0.55 -5.23 -25.89
C SER A 44 0.15 -4.19 -26.76
N GLY A 45 1.45 -4.02 -26.53
CA GLY A 45 2.33 -3.21 -27.37
C GLY A 45 3.62 -3.95 -27.69
N PRO A 46 4.51 -3.38 -28.50
CA PRO A 46 5.80 -3.99 -28.79
C PRO A 46 6.61 -4.21 -27.51
N GLY A 47 6.79 -5.48 -27.12
CA GLY A 47 7.58 -5.87 -25.95
C GLY A 47 6.88 -5.73 -24.60
N TYR A 48 5.56 -5.48 -24.53
CA TYR A 48 4.85 -5.45 -23.26
C TYR A 48 3.36 -5.81 -23.36
N THR A 49 2.80 -6.21 -22.23
CA THR A 49 1.35 -6.28 -21.99
C THR A 49 1.00 -5.46 -20.76
N ALA A 50 0.11 -4.47 -20.94
CA ALA A 50 -0.45 -3.67 -19.86
C ALA A 50 -1.83 -4.21 -19.46
N ARG A 51 -2.01 -4.56 -18.20
CA ARG A 51 -3.30 -4.93 -17.60
C ARG A 51 -3.80 -3.79 -16.74
N ILE A 52 -4.99 -3.31 -17.05
CA ILE A 52 -5.65 -2.21 -16.34
C ILE A 52 -6.77 -2.80 -15.51
N TRP A 53 -6.71 -2.59 -14.20
CA TRP A 53 -7.69 -3.07 -13.23
C TRP A 53 -8.47 -1.89 -12.66
N GLU A 54 -9.79 -1.99 -12.62
CA GLU A 54 -10.60 -1.14 -11.73
C GLU A 54 -10.51 -1.74 -10.34
N MET A 55 -10.04 -0.96 -9.37
CA MET A 55 -9.86 -1.41 -8.00
C MET A 55 -10.64 -0.50 -7.05
N THR A 56 -11.37 -1.11 -6.12
CA THR A 56 -11.78 -0.46 -4.87
C THR A 56 -10.75 -0.84 -3.81
N SER A 57 -10.02 0.15 -3.28
CA SER A 57 -9.01 -0.10 -2.25
C SER A 57 -9.68 -0.33 -0.90
N GLN A 58 -10.45 0.66 -0.44
CA GLN A 58 -11.13 0.60 0.85
C GLN A 58 -12.12 1.78 0.98
N THR A 59 -12.84 1.80 2.09
CA THR A 59 -13.66 2.92 2.52
C THR A 59 -12.78 3.97 3.18
N TRP A 60 -12.90 5.23 2.76
CA TRP A 60 -12.24 6.38 3.38
C TRP A 60 -13.29 7.36 3.90
N ARG A 61 -13.13 7.75 5.17
CA ARG A 61 -13.94 8.74 5.89
C ARG A 61 -15.44 8.39 5.95
N ASP A 62 -16.16 9.13 6.77
CA ASP A 62 -17.60 8.94 6.95
C ASP A 62 -18.42 9.65 5.86
N PRO A 63 -19.60 9.14 5.45
CA PRO A 63 -20.49 9.85 4.51
C PRO A 63 -20.90 11.25 4.96
N SER A 64 -20.84 11.58 6.26
CA SER A 64 -21.06 12.94 6.76
C SER A 64 -19.91 13.91 6.45
N GLU A 65 -18.74 13.39 6.08
CA GLU A 65 -17.53 14.17 5.80
C GLU A 65 -17.29 14.27 4.29
N VAL A 66 -17.70 13.27 3.51
CA VAL A 66 -17.39 13.14 2.08
C VAL A 66 -18.52 12.46 1.30
N ASP A 67 -18.72 12.88 0.05
CA ASP A 67 -19.78 12.33 -0.82
C ASP A 67 -19.39 11.01 -1.51
N ARG A 68 -18.12 10.61 -1.45
CA ARG A 68 -17.59 9.39 -2.09
C ARG A 68 -16.67 8.65 -1.15
N THR A 69 -17.24 7.76 -0.35
CA THR A 69 -16.49 7.00 0.66
C THR A 69 -15.68 5.85 0.08
N LEU A 70 -16.01 5.31 -1.09
CA LEU A 70 -15.20 4.26 -1.73
C LEU A 70 -14.00 4.86 -2.46
N TRP A 71 -12.80 4.54 -1.98
CA TRP A 71 -11.57 4.95 -2.64
C TRP A 71 -11.25 4.00 -3.80
N LYS A 72 -11.44 4.51 -5.02
CA LYS A 72 -11.23 3.76 -6.28
C LYS A 72 -10.00 4.20 -7.04
N HIS A 73 -9.33 3.25 -7.69
CA HIS A 73 -8.13 3.47 -8.50
C HIS A 73 -8.16 2.67 -9.81
N TRP A 74 -7.41 3.17 -10.79
CA TRP A 74 -6.93 2.37 -11.91
C TRP A 74 -5.56 1.79 -11.56
N LEU A 75 -5.45 0.47 -11.42
CA LEU A 75 -4.18 -0.21 -11.21
C LEU A 75 -3.64 -0.72 -12.55
N LEU A 76 -2.44 -0.28 -12.92
CA LEU A 76 -1.78 -0.66 -14.16
C LEU A 76 -0.61 -1.59 -13.85
N VAL A 77 -0.67 -2.81 -14.38
CA VAL A 77 0.43 -3.79 -14.31
C VAL A 77 0.98 -3.98 -15.71
N ILE A 78 2.25 -3.62 -15.93
CA ILE A 78 2.93 -3.72 -17.22
C ILE A 78 4.04 -4.77 -17.09
N VAL A 79 3.97 -5.82 -17.91
CA VAL A 79 4.95 -6.92 -17.99
C VAL A 79 5.51 -7.05 -19.39
#